data_AF-A0AB33AJ11-F1
#
_entry.id   AF-A0AB33AJ11-F1
#
_cell.length_a   1.000
_cell.length_b   1.000
_cell.length_c   1.000
_cell.angle_alpha   90.00
_cell.angle_beta   90.00
_cell.angle_gamma   90.00
#
_symmetry.space_group_name_H-M   'P 1'
#
loop_
_entity.id
_entity.type
_entity.pdbx_description
1 polymer ?
#
loop_
_entity_poly.entity_id
_entity_poly.type
_entity_poly.pdbx_seq_one_letter_code
_entity_poly.pdbx_strand_id
1 'polypeptide(L)'
;MYQLINLQINKQVLPLFNFLKDNPTRTIAKGNHVMMTYYQPPAFHLVPFSYKGITVTVTVTDELESYLDDGWQIARDYQIASVQDKLADVLDELEHEYLNRQRAGSPLAINDVVYHWIAYGLSSKEDMIAFVKLFYLNGYSYEQIIQLYTNLTKSNKLNVIFLNTLNNFFKGEMNERLFKSA
;
A
#
# COMPACT_ATOMS: atom_id res chain seq x y z
N MET A 1 -8.52 5.07 -14.55
CA MET A 1 -8.24 6.33 -13.83
C MET A 1 -6.91 6.14 -13.13
N TYR A 2 -5.97 7.07 -13.24
CA TYR A 2 -4.67 6.94 -12.58
C TYR A 2 -4.80 7.30 -11.10
N GLN A 3 -4.13 6.54 -10.24
CA GLN A 3 -4.05 6.83 -8.80
C GLN A 3 -2.75 7.60 -8.51
N LEU A 4 -2.82 8.54 -7.58
CA LEU A 4 -1.70 9.32 -7.09
C LEU A 4 -1.38 8.90 -5.66
N ILE A 5 -0.09 8.74 -5.38
CA ILE A 5 0.46 8.52 -4.04
C ILE A 5 1.02 9.86 -3.56
N ASN A 6 0.46 10.38 -2.48
CA ASN A 6 1.04 11.52 -1.75
C ASN A 6 1.84 10.99 -0.56
N LEU A 7 3.16 11.12 -0.65
CA LEU A 7 4.11 10.77 0.39
C LEU A 7 4.46 12.02 1.20
N GLN A 8 3.81 12.17 2.35
CA GLN A 8 4.12 13.21 3.32
C GLN A 8 5.15 12.70 4.33
N ILE A 9 6.23 13.45 4.50
CA ILE A 9 7.35 13.10 5.39
C ILE A 9 7.64 14.28 6.33
N ASN A 10 7.76 13.98 7.62
CA ASN A 10 8.30 14.94 8.59
C ASN A 10 9.80 15.16 8.35
N LYS A 11 10.24 16.42 8.31
CA LYS A 11 11.63 16.78 8.00
C LYS A 11 12.66 16.14 8.95
N GLN A 12 12.27 15.73 10.15
CA GLN A 12 13.14 15.01 11.09
C GLN A 12 13.53 13.61 10.59
N VAL A 13 12.65 12.93 9.85
CA VAL A 13 12.91 11.59 9.30
C VAL A 13 13.28 11.62 7.81
N LEU A 14 13.12 12.76 7.14
CA LEU A 14 13.50 12.96 5.74
C LEU A 14 14.95 12.53 5.40
N PRO A 15 15.97 12.68 6.26
CA PRO A 15 17.32 12.18 5.96
C PRO A 15 17.40 10.67 5.70
N LEU A 16 16.47 9.87 6.23
CA LEU A 16 16.37 8.43 5.96
C LEU A 16 15.94 8.13 4.52
N PHE A 17 15.38 9.12 3.82
CA PHE A 17 14.86 9.05 2.46
C PHE A 17 15.78 9.73 1.45
N ASN A 18 17.10 9.70 1.68
CA ASN A 18 18.08 10.33 0.79
C ASN A 18 18.03 9.80 -0.66
N PHE A 19 17.50 8.59 -0.87
CA PHE A 19 17.32 7.96 -2.17
C PHE A 19 16.23 8.62 -3.02
N LEU A 20 15.34 9.44 -2.44
CA LEU A 20 14.31 10.18 -3.20
C LEU A 20 14.92 11.19 -4.18
N LYS A 21 16.19 11.55 -4.02
CA LYS A 21 16.92 12.36 -5.01
C LYS A 21 17.01 11.66 -6.38
N ASP A 22 16.98 10.33 -6.40
CA ASP A 22 17.11 9.51 -7.60
C ASP A 22 15.75 9.27 -8.28
N ASN A 23 14.64 9.60 -7.62
CA ASN A 23 13.28 9.62 -8.18
C ASN A 23 12.58 10.96 -7.89
N PRO A 24 13.05 12.07 -8.51
CA PRO A 24 12.55 13.41 -8.24
C PRO A 24 11.14 13.60 -8.75
N THR A 25 10.30 14.30 -7.97
CA THR A 25 8.94 14.64 -8.37
C THR A 25 8.46 15.96 -7.78
N ARG A 26 7.23 16.36 -8.14
CA ARG A 26 6.60 17.56 -7.58
C ARG A 26 6.57 17.47 -6.06
N THR A 27 7.12 18.50 -5.42
CA THR A 27 7.23 18.56 -3.97
C THR A 27 6.63 19.85 -3.45
N ILE A 28 5.73 19.75 -2.50
CA ILE A 28 5.24 20.88 -1.71
C ILE A 28 5.71 20.77 -0.26
N ALA A 29 5.77 21.89 0.46
CA ALA A 29 6.20 21.94 1.85
C ALA A 29 5.32 22.85 2.69
N LYS A 30 5.12 22.47 3.96
CA LYS A 30 4.40 23.27 4.96
C LYS A 30 4.99 22.99 6.34
N GLY A 31 5.48 24.04 7.01
CA GLY A 31 6.12 23.93 8.32
C GLY A 31 7.23 22.87 8.36
N ASN A 32 7.05 21.84 9.19
CA ASN A 32 8.02 20.75 9.36
C ASN A 32 7.75 19.52 8.48
N HIS A 33 6.92 19.64 7.44
CA HIS A 33 6.59 18.56 6.53
C HIS A 33 6.94 18.91 5.09
N VAL A 34 7.23 17.87 4.32
CA VAL A 34 7.30 17.90 2.86
C VAL A 34 6.34 16.84 2.33
N MET A 35 5.75 17.07 1.16
CA MET A 35 4.89 16.11 0.49
C MET A 35 5.30 15.98 -0.97
N MET A 36 5.54 14.73 -1.39
CA MET A 36 5.94 14.36 -2.74
C MET A 36 4.80 13.57 -3.37
N THR A 37 4.37 13.97 -4.57
CA THR A 37 3.26 13.32 -5.27
C THR A 37 3.80 12.45 -6.40
N TYR A 38 3.39 11.19 -6.45
CA TYR A 38 3.80 10.23 -7.48
C TYR A 38 2.59 9.57 -8.15
N TYR A 39 2.71 9.15 -9.41
CA TYR A 39 1.78 8.19 -10.00
C TYR A 39 2.01 6.80 -9.42
N GLN A 40 0.93 6.12 -9.07
CA GLN A 40 0.96 4.71 -8.67
C GLN A 40 1.15 3.82 -9.91
N PRO A 41 2.19 2.97 -9.96
CA PRO A 41 2.40 2.06 -11.07
C PRO A 41 1.38 0.90 -11.07
N PRO A 42 1.15 0.24 -12.21
CA PRO A 42 0.29 -0.93 -12.29
C PRO A 42 0.76 -2.06 -11.38
N ALA A 43 -0.17 -2.84 -10.82
CA ALA A 43 0.15 -3.94 -9.88
C ALA A 43 0.94 -3.54 -8.62
N PHE A 44 1.00 -2.25 -8.32
CA PHE A 44 1.42 -1.71 -7.03
C PHE A 44 0.19 -1.05 -6.42
N HIS A 45 -0.22 -1.50 -5.25
CA HIS A 45 -1.45 -1.01 -4.62
C HIS A 45 -1.19 -0.82 -3.14
N LEU A 46 -1.17 0.43 -2.66
CA LEU A 46 -0.99 0.76 -1.25
C LEU A 46 -2.34 1.03 -0.60
N VAL A 47 -2.55 0.56 0.62
CA VAL A 47 -3.56 1.13 1.50
C VAL A 47 -3.04 2.44 2.08
N PRO A 48 -3.86 3.48 2.29
CA PRO A 48 -3.42 4.67 3.01
C PRO A 48 -2.96 4.32 4.42
N PHE A 49 -1.82 4.87 4.86
CA PHE A 49 -1.28 4.61 6.19
C PHE A 49 -0.47 5.78 6.74
N SER A 50 -0.26 5.77 8.06
CA SER A 50 0.65 6.69 8.74
C SER A 50 1.52 5.92 9.72
N TYR A 51 2.84 6.10 9.62
CA TYR A 51 3.82 5.40 10.44
C TYR A 51 5.09 6.24 10.65
N LYS A 52 5.48 6.43 11.92
CA LYS A 52 6.75 7.09 12.32
C LYS A 52 7.05 8.41 11.60
N GLY A 53 6.07 9.30 11.46
CA GLY A 53 6.25 10.61 10.83
C GLY A 53 6.20 10.59 9.31
N ILE A 54 5.78 9.46 8.72
CA ILE A 54 5.48 9.30 7.29
C ILE A 54 3.97 9.09 7.18
N THR A 55 3.34 9.74 6.22
CA THR A 55 1.93 9.54 5.89
C THR A 55 1.80 9.35 4.39
N VAL A 56 1.13 8.27 4.01
CA VAL A 56 0.88 7.90 2.64
C VAL A 56 -0.62 7.97 2.41
N THR A 57 -1.04 8.78 1.45
CA THR A 57 -2.42 8.81 0.97
C THR A 57 -2.48 8.48 -0.51
N VAL A 58 -3.59 7.86 -0.92
CA VAL A 58 -3.84 7.50 -2.32
C VAL A 58 -5.09 8.21 -2.78
N THR A 59 -4.98 9.04 -3.82
CA THR A 59 -6.10 9.81 -4.38
C THR A 59 -6.29 9.51 -5.87
N VAL A 60 -7.46 9.82 -6.41
CA VAL A 60 -7.78 9.68 -7.85
C VAL A 60 -7.72 11.02 -8.59
N THR A 61 -7.57 12.12 -7.84
CA THR A 61 -7.50 13.49 -8.32
C THR A 61 -6.27 14.17 -7.74
N ASP A 62 -5.68 15.05 -8.53
CA ASP A 62 -4.61 15.93 -8.08
C ASP A 62 -5.19 17.09 -7.27
N GLU A 63 -4.86 17.15 -5.99
CA GLU A 63 -5.39 18.11 -5.02
C GLU A 63 -4.45 19.31 -4.79
N LEU A 64 -3.50 19.56 -5.71
CA LEU A 64 -2.49 20.62 -5.56
C LEU A 64 -3.09 21.96 -5.14
N GLU A 65 -4.11 22.46 -5.84
CA GLU A 65 -4.74 23.76 -5.53
C GLU A 65 -5.30 23.80 -4.10
N SER A 66 -5.95 22.72 -3.67
CA SER A 66 -6.46 22.62 -2.29
C SER A 66 -5.35 22.69 -1.24
N TYR A 67 -4.18 22.12 -1.53
CA TYR A 67 -3.03 22.23 -0.64
C TYR A 67 -2.44 23.64 -0.64
N LEU A 68 -2.37 24.32 -1.79
CA LEU A 68 -1.86 25.69 -1.88
C LEU A 68 -2.77 26.66 -1.11
N ASP A 69 -4.09 26.49 -1.20
CA ASP A 69 -5.08 27.26 -0.43
C ASP A 69 -4.94 27.02 1.09
N ASP A 70 -4.56 25.81 1.51
CA ASP A 70 -4.22 25.48 2.90
C ASP A 70 -2.81 25.99 3.31
N GLY A 71 -2.11 26.76 2.47
CA GLY A 71 -0.83 27.37 2.81
C GLY A 71 0.37 26.44 2.67
N TRP A 72 0.24 25.34 1.92
CA TRP A 72 1.41 24.63 1.39
C TRP A 72 2.08 25.47 0.30
N GLN A 73 3.39 25.30 0.14
CA GLN A 73 4.17 26.03 -0.85
C GLN A 73 4.91 25.05 -1.77
N ILE A 74 5.01 25.40 -3.05
CA ILE A 74 5.79 24.62 -4.02
C ILE A 74 7.28 24.72 -3.63
N ALA A 75 7.86 23.58 -3.26
CA ALA A 75 9.28 23.46 -2.93
C ALA A 75 10.10 22.99 -4.15
N ARG A 76 9.50 22.14 -4.99
CA ARG A 76 10.07 21.70 -6.28
C ARG A 76 8.94 21.56 -7.31
N ASP A 77 9.04 22.35 -8.36
CA ASP A 77 8.06 22.37 -9.45
C ASP A 77 8.48 21.41 -10.57
N TYR A 78 8.46 20.12 -10.27
CA TYR A 78 8.70 19.06 -11.26
C TYR A 78 7.39 18.46 -11.73
N GLN A 79 7.42 17.77 -12.87
CA GLN A 79 6.32 16.91 -13.28
C GLN A 79 6.14 15.75 -12.28
N ILE A 80 4.89 15.29 -12.12
CA ILE A 80 4.59 14.12 -11.31
C ILE A 80 5.26 12.91 -11.96
N ALA A 81 6.09 12.21 -11.19
CA ALA A 81 6.81 11.03 -11.62
C ALA A 81 6.07 9.78 -11.13
N SER A 82 6.32 8.63 -11.73
CA SER A 82 5.80 7.36 -11.19
C SER A 82 6.67 6.85 -10.05
N VAL A 83 6.07 6.13 -9.09
CA VAL A 83 6.85 5.35 -8.12
C VAL A 83 7.72 4.33 -8.87
N GLN A 84 9.00 4.29 -8.55
CA GLN A 84 10.00 3.44 -9.19
C GLN A 84 11.05 2.97 -8.17
N ASP A 85 11.70 1.85 -8.52
CA ASP A 85 12.88 1.30 -7.84
C ASP A 85 12.70 1.23 -6.31
N LYS A 86 13.71 1.73 -5.59
CA LYS A 86 13.82 1.75 -4.14
C LYS A 86 12.64 2.42 -3.42
N LEU A 87 11.91 3.33 -4.08
CA LEU A 87 10.73 3.92 -3.47
C LEU A 87 9.58 2.91 -3.35
N ALA A 88 9.39 2.05 -4.36
CA ALA A 88 8.38 1.01 -4.30
C ALA A 88 8.68 0.06 -3.14
N ASP A 89 9.92 -0.42 -3.04
CA ASP A 89 10.37 -1.34 -2.00
C ASP A 89 10.16 -0.76 -0.60
N VAL A 90 10.58 0.50 -0.38
CA VAL A 90 10.45 1.15 0.93
C VAL A 90 8.98 1.38 1.30
N LEU A 91 8.12 1.75 0.35
CA LEU A 91 6.70 1.93 0.62
C LEU A 91 6.01 0.60 0.97
N ASP A 92 6.34 -0.48 0.24
CA ASP A 92 5.83 -1.82 0.54
C ASP A 92 6.29 -2.30 1.92
N GLU A 93 7.55 -2.10 2.29
CA GLU A 93 8.08 -2.44 3.62
C GLU A 93 7.40 -1.64 4.75
N LEU A 94 7.23 -0.32 4.56
CA LEU A 94 6.59 0.54 5.55
C LEU A 94 5.11 0.17 5.76
N GLU A 95 4.40 -0.09 4.67
CA GLU A 95 3.01 -0.54 4.73
C GLU A 95 2.91 -1.92 5.38
N HIS A 96 3.81 -2.86 5.05
CA HIS A 96 3.84 -4.17 5.66
C HIS A 96 4.03 -4.08 7.18
N GLU A 97 4.98 -3.27 7.64
CA GLU A 97 5.20 -3.01 9.07
C GLU A 97 3.97 -2.35 9.73
N TYR A 98 3.34 -1.40 9.04
CA TYR A 98 2.10 -0.78 9.51
C TYR A 98 0.97 -1.82 9.66
N LEU A 99 0.72 -2.62 8.62
CA LEU A 99 -0.33 -3.63 8.60
C LEU A 99 -0.08 -4.71 9.65
N ASN A 100 1.15 -5.17 9.81
CA ASN A 100 1.51 -6.16 10.84
C ASN A 100 1.23 -5.64 12.26
N ARG A 101 1.48 -4.36 12.52
CA ARG A 101 1.18 -3.72 13.82
C ARG A 101 -0.31 -3.49 14.05
N GLN A 102 -1.05 -3.19 12.99
CA GLN A 102 -2.50 -2.99 13.05
C GLN A 102 -3.29 -4.30 12.96
N ARG A 103 -2.60 -5.41 12.66
CA ARG A 103 -3.23 -6.71 12.49
C ARG A 103 -3.96 -7.11 13.76
N ALA A 104 -5.26 -7.26 13.65
CA ALA A 104 -6.15 -7.62 14.74
C ALA A 104 -7.16 -8.65 14.24
N GLY A 105 -7.45 -9.67 15.04
CA GLY A 105 -8.49 -10.67 14.76
C GLY A 105 -9.90 -10.10 14.88
N SER A 106 -10.23 -9.13 14.03
CA SER A 106 -11.52 -8.44 14.01
C SER A 106 -12.42 -9.03 12.93
N PRO A 107 -13.74 -9.17 13.19
CA PRO A 107 -14.67 -9.58 12.16
C PRO A 107 -14.67 -8.59 10.99
N LEU A 108 -14.51 -9.09 9.77
CA LEU A 108 -14.59 -8.27 8.57
C LEU A 108 -16.05 -8.09 8.14
N ALA A 109 -16.54 -6.85 8.16
CA ALA A 109 -17.86 -6.52 7.65
C ALA A 109 -17.94 -6.69 6.12
N ILE A 110 -19.09 -7.15 5.62
CA ILE A 110 -19.38 -7.16 4.18
C ILE A 110 -19.74 -5.74 3.76
N ASN A 111 -18.71 -4.96 3.43
CA ASN A 111 -18.86 -3.63 2.82
C ASN A 111 -18.94 -3.74 1.29
N ASP A 112 -19.08 -2.62 0.59
CA ASP A 112 -19.24 -2.58 -0.87
C ASP A 112 -18.14 -3.34 -1.62
N VAL A 113 -16.88 -3.23 -1.16
CA VAL A 113 -15.72 -3.88 -1.78
C VAL A 113 -15.77 -5.40 -1.56
N VAL A 114 -16.00 -5.83 -0.32
CA VAL A 114 -16.10 -7.27 0.01
C VAL A 114 -17.30 -7.90 -0.70
N TYR A 115 -18.44 -7.20 -0.72
CA TYR A 115 -19.62 -7.62 -1.47
C TYR A 115 -19.31 -7.78 -2.97
N HIS A 116 -18.59 -6.82 -3.55
CA HIS A 116 -18.20 -6.89 -4.96
C HIS A 116 -17.36 -8.14 -5.25
N TRP A 117 -16.37 -8.44 -4.41
CA TRP A 117 -15.56 -9.65 -4.57
C TRP A 117 -16.38 -10.93 -4.42
N ILE A 118 -17.36 -10.97 -3.50
CA ILE A 118 -18.26 -12.12 -3.33
C ILE A 118 -19.15 -12.31 -4.55
N ALA A 119 -19.79 -11.24 -5.02
CA ALA A 119 -20.75 -11.31 -6.12
C ALA A 119 -20.07 -11.60 -7.48
N TYR A 120 -18.96 -10.92 -7.75
CA TYR A 120 -18.36 -10.91 -9.09
C TYR A 120 -17.06 -11.72 -9.17
N GLY A 121 -16.39 -11.97 -8.05
CA GLY A 121 -15.07 -12.59 -7.99
C GLY A 121 -13.94 -11.57 -8.09
N LEU A 122 -12.70 -12.03 -7.97
CA LEU A 122 -11.51 -11.20 -8.04
C LEU A 122 -11.05 -11.11 -9.50
N SER A 123 -11.03 -9.90 -10.07
CA SER A 123 -10.94 -9.72 -11.53
C SER A 123 -9.65 -9.02 -12.00
N SER A 124 -8.96 -8.33 -11.08
CA SER A 124 -7.76 -7.54 -11.37
C SER A 124 -6.61 -7.88 -10.42
N LYS A 125 -5.40 -7.40 -10.75
CA LYS A 125 -4.23 -7.55 -9.89
C LYS A 125 -4.39 -6.71 -8.62
N GLU A 126 -4.99 -5.55 -8.77
CA GLU A 126 -5.31 -4.59 -7.72
C GLU A 126 -6.31 -5.21 -6.73
N ASP A 127 -7.41 -5.81 -7.22
CA ASP A 127 -8.36 -6.56 -6.38
C ASP A 127 -7.64 -7.65 -5.58
N MET A 128 -6.68 -8.33 -6.20
CA MET A 128 -5.95 -9.42 -5.55
C MET A 128 -5.06 -8.95 -4.41
N ILE A 129 -4.34 -7.86 -4.64
CA ILE A 129 -3.46 -7.28 -3.63
C ILE A 129 -4.32 -6.71 -2.48
N ALA A 130 -5.39 -5.98 -2.81
CA ALA A 130 -6.32 -5.44 -1.83
C ALA A 130 -7.00 -6.54 -0.99
N PHE A 131 -7.40 -7.64 -1.62
CA PHE A 131 -7.96 -8.81 -0.97
C PHE A 131 -7.00 -9.38 0.09
N VAL A 132 -5.77 -9.71 -0.30
CA VAL A 132 -4.80 -10.27 0.64
C VAL A 132 -4.54 -9.32 1.82
N LYS A 133 -4.34 -8.03 1.55
CA LYS A 133 -4.08 -7.02 2.57
C LYS A 133 -5.24 -6.87 3.56
N LEU A 134 -6.48 -6.82 3.05
CA LEU A 134 -7.66 -6.66 3.89
C LEU A 134 -7.84 -7.83 4.86
N PHE A 135 -7.76 -9.07 4.35
CA PHE A 135 -7.93 -10.24 5.21
C PHE A 135 -6.73 -10.45 6.15
N TYR A 136 -5.50 -10.16 5.70
CA TYR A 136 -4.32 -10.18 6.57
C TYR A 136 -4.48 -9.21 7.74
N LEU A 137 -4.86 -7.96 7.47
CA LEU A 137 -5.11 -6.92 8.48
C LEU A 137 -6.16 -7.35 9.50
N ASN A 138 -7.22 -8.04 9.04
CA ASN A 138 -8.28 -8.55 9.91
C ASN A 138 -7.92 -9.87 10.63
N GLY A 139 -6.63 -10.24 10.64
CA GLY A 139 -6.12 -11.34 11.45
C GLY A 139 -6.41 -12.73 10.89
N TYR A 140 -6.86 -12.85 9.64
CA TYR A 140 -7.06 -14.15 9.01
C TYR A 140 -5.71 -14.86 8.85
N SER A 141 -5.71 -16.18 9.01
CA SER A 141 -4.53 -17.01 8.81
C SER A 141 -4.24 -17.20 7.32
N TYR A 142 -2.99 -17.61 7.03
CA TYR A 142 -2.57 -17.98 5.67
C TYR A 142 -3.54 -18.95 5.00
N GLU A 143 -3.97 -20.00 5.72
CA GLU A 143 -4.89 -21.02 5.24
C GLU A 143 -6.31 -20.49 5.01
N GLN A 144 -6.80 -19.64 5.92
CA GLN A 144 -8.13 -19.03 5.77
C GLN A 144 -8.19 -18.13 4.53
N ILE A 145 -7.14 -17.36 4.27
CA ILE A 145 -7.06 -16.50 3.08
C ILE A 145 -7.02 -17.34 1.80
N ILE A 146 -6.27 -18.46 1.79
CA ILE A 146 -6.29 -19.42 0.67
C ILE A 146 -7.70 -19.96 0.43
N GLN A 147 -8.37 -20.43 1.48
CA GLN A 147 -9.70 -21.02 1.36
C GLN A 147 -10.71 -20.02 0.78
N LEU A 148 -10.69 -18.77 1.28
CA LEU A 148 -11.52 -17.69 0.76
C LEU A 148 -11.20 -17.40 -0.70
N TYR A 149 -9.93 -17.26 -1.05
CA TYR A 149 -9.50 -17.04 -2.43
C TYR A 149 -9.99 -18.15 -3.36
N THR A 150 -9.81 -19.43 -2.98
CA THR A 150 -10.22 -20.57 -3.82
C THR A 150 -11.73 -20.65 -4.03
N ASN A 151 -12.52 -20.18 -3.05
CA ASN A 151 -13.98 -20.14 -3.18
C ASN A 151 -14.48 -18.98 -4.05
N LEU A 152 -13.74 -17.86 -4.08
CA LEU A 152 -14.12 -16.65 -4.81
C LEU A 152 -13.55 -16.59 -6.23
N THR A 153 -12.39 -17.22 -6.45
CA THR A 153 -11.70 -17.14 -7.73
C THR A 153 -12.40 -17.96 -8.81
N LYS A 154 -12.68 -17.32 -9.94
CA LYS A 154 -13.26 -17.97 -11.13
C LYS A 154 -12.19 -18.26 -12.20
N SER A 155 -10.94 -17.89 -11.95
CA SER A 155 -9.84 -17.92 -12.93
C SER A 155 -8.49 -18.16 -12.26
N ASN A 156 -7.64 -18.95 -12.90
CA ASN A 156 -6.28 -19.23 -12.41
C ASN A 156 -5.26 -18.14 -12.77
N LYS A 157 -5.63 -17.14 -13.58
CA LYS A 157 -4.71 -16.09 -14.08
C LYS A 157 -4.06 -15.27 -12.97
N LEU A 158 -4.70 -15.17 -11.80
CA LEU A 158 -4.22 -14.39 -10.67
C LEU A 158 -3.49 -15.23 -9.61
N ASN A 159 -3.40 -16.56 -9.78
CA ASN A 159 -2.84 -17.46 -8.76
C ASN A 159 -1.40 -17.11 -8.38
N VAL A 160 -0.55 -16.80 -9.36
CA VAL A 160 0.86 -16.45 -9.10
C VAL A 160 0.96 -15.16 -8.30
N ILE A 161 0.14 -14.17 -8.66
CA ILE A 161 0.11 -12.87 -7.96
C ILE A 161 -0.41 -13.07 -6.53
N PHE A 162 -1.50 -13.80 -6.38
CA PHE A 162 -2.07 -14.16 -5.08
C PHE A 162 -1.04 -14.80 -4.15
N LEU A 163 -0.36 -15.87 -4.61
CA LEU A 163 0.62 -16.57 -3.81
C LEU A 163 1.83 -15.70 -3.48
N ASN A 164 2.32 -14.89 -4.42
CA ASN A 164 3.44 -13.98 -4.17
C ASN A 164 3.07 -12.92 -3.13
N THR A 165 1.90 -12.30 -3.25
CA THR A 165 1.42 -11.31 -2.27
C THR A 165 1.22 -11.96 -0.91
N LEU A 166 0.55 -13.11 -0.85
CA LEU A 166 0.31 -13.82 0.41
C LEU A 166 1.61 -14.23 1.09
N ASN A 167 2.54 -14.83 0.36
CA ASN A 167 3.84 -15.21 0.89
C ASN A 167 4.60 -13.99 1.43
N ASN A 168 4.58 -12.86 0.72
CA ASN A 168 5.23 -11.64 1.20
C ASN A 168 4.71 -11.19 2.56
N PHE A 169 3.39 -11.23 2.79
CA PHE A 169 2.78 -10.85 4.06
C PHE A 169 3.01 -11.86 5.20
N PHE A 170 3.24 -13.13 4.89
CA PHE A 170 3.39 -14.19 5.88
C PHE A 170 4.84 -14.71 6.02
N LYS A 171 5.82 -14.12 5.32
CA LYS A 171 7.24 -14.52 5.34
C LYS A 171 7.81 -14.70 6.76
N GLY A 172 7.47 -13.82 7.70
CA GLY A 172 7.89 -13.94 9.10
C GLY A 172 7.28 -15.14 9.83
N GLU A 173 5.99 -15.39 9.63
CA GLU A 173 5.27 -16.51 10.27
C GLU A 173 5.64 -17.88 9.69
N MET A 174 5.92 -17.95 8.38
CA MET A 174 6.35 -19.18 7.72
C MET A 174 7.71 -19.66 8.25
N ASN A 175 8.64 -18.75 8.49
CA ASN A 175 9.93 -19.08 9.09
C ASN A 175 9.76 -19.60 10.52
N GLU A 176 8.97 -18.95 11.36
CA GLU A 176 8.70 -19.44 12.73
C GLU A 176 8.02 -20.82 12.78
N ARG A 177 7.11 -21.12 11.85
CA ARG A 177 6.45 -22.43 11.77
C ARG A 177 7.45 -23.53 11.39
N LEU A 178 8.34 -23.29 10.44
CA LEU A 178 9.38 -24.23 10.04
C LEU A 178 10.38 -24.53 11.17
N PHE A 179 10.74 -23.53 11.96
CA PHE A 179 11.63 -23.70 13.12
C PHE A 179 10.96 -24.31 14.36
N LYS A 180 9.64 -24.23 14.49
CA LYS A 180 8.90 -24.93 15.57
C LYS A 180 8.58 -26.39 15.23
N SER A 181 8.64 -26.76 13.95
CA SER A 181 8.40 -28.12 13.46
C SER A 181 9.67 -28.97 13.23
N ALA A 182 10.85 -28.40 13.49
CA ALA A 182 12.16 -29.06 13.39
C ALA A 182 12.71 -29.34 14.80
#